data_AF-A0A964KF81-F1
#
_entry.id   AF-A0A964KF81-F1
#
_cell.length_a   1.000
_cell.length_b   1.000
_cell.length_c   1.000
_cell.angle_alpha   90.00
_cell.angle_beta   90.00
_cell.angle_gamma   90.00
#
_symmetry.space_group_name_H-M   'P 1'
#
loop_
_entity.id
_entity.type
_entity.pdbx_description
1 polymer ?
#
loop_
_entity_poly.entity_id
_entity_poly.type
_entity_poly.pdbx_seq_one_letter_code
_entity_poly.pdbx_strand_id
1 'polypeptide(L)'
;MTRAAKAWAPVDHDVARVNHFYEQFYRMVGRSSGQQFEPAWVAQLETQYNDVHRQLVGKPDKTEFVATMVALHSALFGIGAAQAQESAVLRVAANNTVDGITNGWSTDVEGDWAKLEQELRDCYRSIQRALHDPAPVSPS
;
A
#
# COMPACT_ATOMS: atom_id res chain seq x y z
N MET A 1 5.12 10.11 10.02
CA MET A 1 3.88 9.31 10.01
C MET A 1 2.80 9.82 10.98
N THR A 2 3.13 10.27 12.20
CA THR A 2 2.15 10.57 13.26
C THR A 2 1.13 11.69 12.96
N ARG A 3 1.44 12.64 12.06
CA ARG A 3 0.51 13.70 11.65
C ARG A 3 -0.44 13.27 10.53
N ALA A 4 0.03 12.50 9.55
CA ALA A 4 -0.78 11.98 8.45
C ALA A 4 -1.81 10.94 8.96
N ALA A 5 -1.36 10.00 9.82
CA ALA A 5 -2.26 9.05 10.45
C ALA A 5 -3.34 9.74 11.32
N LYS A 6 -2.99 10.82 12.04
CA LYS A 6 -3.95 11.64 12.80
C LYS A 6 -4.92 12.43 11.90
N ALA A 7 -4.45 12.94 10.76
CA ALA A 7 -5.29 13.66 9.81
C ALA A 7 -6.26 12.73 9.08
N TRP A 8 -5.89 11.47 8.85
CA TRP A 8 -6.72 10.43 8.23
C TRP A 8 -7.70 9.75 9.20
N ALA A 9 -7.39 9.75 10.50
CA ALA A 9 -8.17 9.04 11.52
C ALA A 9 -9.68 9.39 11.54
N PRO A 10 -10.13 10.65 11.29
CA PRO A 10 -11.56 10.95 11.16
C PRO A 10 -12.19 10.31 9.92
N VAL A 11 -13.46 9.88 10.03
CA VAL A 11 -14.27 9.42 8.88
C VAL A 11 -14.51 10.53 7.87
N ASP A 12 -14.63 11.76 8.37
CA ASP A 12 -14.74 12.98 7.57
C ASP A 12 -13.41 13.74 7.67
N HIS A 13 -12.44 13.35 6.85
CA HIS A 13 -11.12 13.99 6.79
C HIS A 13 -10.97 14.80 5.51
N ASP A 14 -10.23 15.90 5.60
CA ASP A 14 -9.89 16.73 4.45
C ASP A 14 -8.86 16.00 3.57
N VAL A 15 -9.37 15.40 2.50
CA VAL A 15 -8.59 14.64 1.49
C VAL A 15 -7.44 15.49 0.90
N ALA A 16 -7.65 16.80 0.71
CA ALA A 16 -6.61 17.69 0.18
C ALA A 16 -5.48 17.89 1.21
N ARG A 17 -5.83 18.04 2.49
CA ARG A 17 -4.86 18.13 3.59
C ARG A 17 -4.11 16.82 3.81
N VAL A 18 -4.76 15.67 3.67
CA VAL A 18 -4.12 14.34 3.73
C VAL A 18 -3.13 14.18 2.58
N ASN A 19 -3.55 14.46 1.34
CA ASN A 19 -2.68 14.42 0.16
C ASN A 19 -1.46 15.32 0.33
N HIS A 20 -1.63 16.53 0.87
CA HIS A 20 -0.53 17.43 1.16
C HIS A 20 0.50 16.83 2.14
N PHE A 21 0.05 16.13 3.19
CA PHE A 21 0.98 15.47 4.13
C PHE A 21 1.69 14.27 3.51
N TYR A 22 1.00 13.46 2.70
CA TYR A 22 1.64 12.37 1.96
C TYR A 22 2.66 12.89 0.96
N GLU A 23 2.34 13.95 0.22
CA GLU A 23 3.27 14.57 -0.74
C GLU A 23 4.54 15.10 -0.05
N GLN A 24 4.41 15.73 1.12
CA GLN A 24 5.56 16.17 1.92
C GLN A 24 6.42 14.98 2.40
N PHE A 25 5.79 13.88 2.80
CA PHE A 25 6.48 12.65 3.20
C PHE A 25 7.25 12.04 2.03
N TYR A 26 6.59 11.85 0.88
CA TYR A 26 7.22 11.25 -0.30
C TYR A 26 8.30 12.15 -0.90
N ARG A 27 8.18 13.48 -0.81
CA ARG A 27 9.28 14.42 -1.14
C ARG A 27 10.51 14.20 -0.26
N MET A 28 10.32 13.91 1.03
CA MET A 28 11.43 13.60 1.93
C MET A 28 12.06 12.25 1.60
N VAL A 29 11.23 11.23 1.36
CA VAL A 29 11.69 9.88 0.99
C VAL A 29 12.52 9.93 -0.29
N GLY A 30 12.01 10.52 -1.38
CA GLY A 30 12.72 10.60 -2.65
C GLY A 30 14.08 11.31 -2.56
N ARG A 31 14.19 12.35 -1.72
CA ARG A 31 15.48 13.03 -1.46
C ARG A 31 16.51 12.16 -0.73
N SER A 32 16.05 11.19 0.05
CA SER A 32 16.91 10.36 0.92
C SER A 32 17.21 8.97 0.36
N SER A 33 16.32 8.41 -0.47
CA SER A 33 16.42 7.04 -0.99
C SER A 33 17.03 6.95 -2.38
N GLY A 34 17.17 8.08 -3.10
CA GLY A 34 17.60 8.09 -4.50
C GLY A 34 16.58 7.49 -5.48
N GLN A 35 15.39 7.11 -5.01
CA GLN A 35 14.30 6.65 -5.87
C GLN A 35 13.70 7.81 -6.65
N GLN A 36 13.43 7.57 -7.93
CA GLN A 36 12.72 8.50 -8.81
C GLN A 36 11.26 8.08 -8.88
N PHE A 37 10.40 8.80 -8.16
CA PHE A 37 8.95 8.73 -8.29
C PHE A 37 8.38 10.15 -8.16
N GLU A 38 7.19 10.37 -8.73
CA GLU A 38 6.48 11.65 -8.61
C GLU A 38 5.73 11.72 -7.27
N PRO A 39 6.15 12.56 -6.29
CA PRO A 39 5.60 12.51 -4.94
C PRO A 39 4.11 12.83 -4.85
N ALA A 40 3.62 13.72 -5.71
CA ALA A 40 2.20 14.08 -5.78
C ALA A 40 1.35 12.90 -6.29
N TRP A 41 1.87 12.17 -7.28
CA TRP A 41 1.19 11.01 -7.85
C TRP A 41 1.11 9.85 -6.85
N VAL A 42 2.23 9.54 -6.19
CA VAL A 42 2.26 8.51 -5.14
C VAL A 42 1.35 8.88 -3.97
N ALA A 43 1.32 10.15 -3.56
CA ALA A 43 0.42 10.62 -2.50
C ALA A 43 -1.07 10.42 -2.86
N GLN A 44 -1.45 10.68 -4.11
CA GLN A 44 -2.82 10.45 -4.58
C GLN A 44 -3.17 8.95 -4.53
N LEU A 45 -2.26 8.09 -4.97
CA LEU A 45 -2.45 6.64 -4.95
C LEU A 45 -2.55 6.08 -3.52
N GLU A 46 -1.75 6.60 -2.58
CA GLU A 46 -1.82 6.24 -1.16
C GLU A 46 -3.19 6.64 -0.55
N THR A 47 -3.70 7.81 -0.90
CA THR A 47 -5.04 8.25 -0.48
C THR A 47 -6.14 7.34 -1.06
N GLN A 48 -6.06 7.03 -2.36
CA GLN A 48 -7.00 6.09 -3.00
C GLN A 48 -6.94 4.71 -2.33
N TYR A 49 -5.73 4.22 -2.02
CA TYR A 49 -5.53 2.99 -1.27
C TYR A 49 -6.28 3.02 0.07
N ASN A 50 -6.17 4.10 0.85
CA ASN A 50 -6.83 4.19 2.13
C ASN A 50 -8.36 4.24 2.00
N ASP A 51 -8.89 4.94 0.99
CA ASP A 51 -10.33 5.02 0.71
C ASP A 51 -10.89 3.64 0.33
N VAL A 52 -10.25 2.97 -0.62
CA VAL A 52 -10.64 1.64 -1.09
C VAL A 52 -10.52 0.62 0.05
N HIS A 53 -9.45 0.68 0.85
CA HIS A 53 -9.30 -0.17 2.03
C HIS A 53 -10.50 -0.03 2.95
N ARG A 54 -10.83 1.20 3.36
CA ARG A 54 -11.95 1.51 4.27
C ARG A 54 -13.28 1.00 3.72
N GLN A 55 -13.54 1.18 2.44
CA GLN A 55 -14.80 0.76 1.79
C GLN A 55 -14.93 -0.77 1.69
N LEU A 56 -13.80 -1.49 1.65
CA LEU A 56 -13.77 -2.92 1.44
C LEU A 56 -13.48 -3.74 2.69
N VAL A 57 -13.25 -3.12 3.85
CA VAL A 57 -13.14 -3.84 5.14
C VAL A 57 -14.33 -4.79 5.32
N GLY A 58 -14.05 -6.06 5.66
CA GLY A 58 -15.06 -7.11 5.85
C GLY A 58 -15.72 -7.64 4.58
N LYS A 59 -15.45 -7.08 3.39
CA LYS A 59 -15.99 -7.60 2.12
C LYS A 59 -15.10 -8.70 1.55
N PRO A 60 -15.67 -9.77 0.95
CA PRO A 60 -14.89 -10.87 0.39
C PRO A 60 -14.19 -10.51 -0.93
N ASP A 61 -14.81 -9.68 -1.76
CA ASP A 61 -14.22 -9.21 -3.00
C ASP A 61 -13.23 -8.07 -2.74
N LYS A 62 -11.97 -8.30 -3.11
CA LYS A 62 -10.84 -7.38 -2.95
C LYS A 62 -10.21 -6.98 -4.29
N THR A 63 -10.89 -7.24 -5.41
CA THR A 63 -10.34 -7.02 -6.76
C THR A 63 -9.90 -5.57 -6.95
N GLU A 64 -10.75 -4.61 -6.57
CA GLU A 64 -10.43 -3.18 -6.62
C GLU A 64 -9.25 -2.83 -5.70
N PHE A 65 -9.19 -3.44 -4.50
CA PHE A 65 -8.11 -3.17 -3.56
C PHE A 65 -6.74 -3.61 -4.10
N VAL A 66 -6.71 -4.78 -4.72
CA VAL A 66 -5.50 -5.30 -5.38
C VAL A 66 -5.11 -4.39 -6.54
N ALA A 67 -6.07 -3.94 -7.36
CA ALA A 67 -5.78 -3.03 -8.48
C ALA A 67 -5.20 -1.68 -8.02
N THR A 68 -5.74 -1.07 -6.96
CA THR A 68 -5.20 0.16 -6.38
C THR A 68 -3.79 -0.07 -5.83
N MET A 69 -3.56 -1.21 -5.18
CA MET A 69 -2.23 -1.55 -4.65
C MET A 69 -1.20 -1.82 -5.75
N VAL A 70 -1.60 -2.42 -6.87
CA VAL A 70 -0.75 -2.58 -8.07
C VAL A 70 -0.30 -1.21 -8.57
N ALA A 71 -1.22 -0.27 -8.74
CA ALA A 71 -0.89 1.08 -9.20
C ALA A 71 0.08 1.78 -8.24
N LEU A 72 -0.16 1.67 -6.93
CA LEU A 72 0.70 2.23 -5.88
C LEU A 72 2.12 1.63 -5.93
N HIS A 73 2.24 0.31 -5.93
CA HIS A 73 3.56 -0.36 -5.96
C HIS A 73 4.31 -0.07 -7.27
N SER A 74 3.63 -0.08 -8.41
CA SER A 74 4.23 0.30 -9.70
C SER A 74 4.77 1.73 -9.67
N ALA A 75 4.01 2.68 -9.16
CA ALA A 75 4.42 4.08 -9.07
C ALA A 75 5.56 4.30 -8.05
N LEU A 76 5.52 3.62 -6.90
CA LEU A 76 6.49 3.80 -5.83
C LEU A 76 7.84 3.14 -6.12
N PHE A 77 7.83 1.96 -6.75
CA PHE A 77 9.04 1.17 -6.99
C PHE A 77 9.53 1.22 -8.45
N GLY A 78 8.79 1.86 -9.36
CA GLY A 78 9.17 1.94 -10.77
C GLY A 78 9.14 0.59 -11.50
N ILE A 79 8.27 -0.33 -11.05
CA ILE A 79 8.12 -1.67 -11.63
C ILE A 79 6.82 -1.77 -12.45
N GLY A 80 6.79 -2.67 -13.44
CA GLY A 80 5.60 -2.87 -14.26
C GLY A 80 4.40 -3.43 -13.47
N ALA A 81 3.18 -3.15 -13.92
CA ALA A 81 1.95 -3.58 -13.23
C ALA A 81 1.90 -5.11 -13.01
N ALA A 82 2.31 -5.89 -14.01
CA ALA A 82 2.38 -7.35 -13.89
C ALA A 82 3.38 -7.81 -12.81
N GLN A 83 4.48 -7.07 -12.63
CA GLN A 83 5.48 -7.37 -11.59
C GLN A 83 4.99 -6.94 -10.20
N ALA A 84 4.17 -5.88 -10.12
CA ALA A 84 3.56 -5.42 -8.89
C ALA A 84 2.40 -6.31 -8.40
N GLN A 85 1.82 -7.16 -9.25
CA GLN A 85 0.65 -7.97 -8.93
C GLN A 85 0.81 -8.81 -7.66
N GLU A 86 1.91 -9.54 -7.54
CA GLU A 86 2.13 -10.45 -6.40
C GLU A 86 2.29 -9.67 -5.09
N SER A 87 3.12 -8.62 -5.09
CA SER A 87 3.28 -7.77 -3.92
C SER A 87 1.98 -7.07 -3.52
N ALA A 88 1.14 -6.70 -4.48
CA ALA A 88 -0.16 -6.12 -4.23
C ALA A 88 -1.12 -7.09 -3.53
N VAL A 89 -1.20 -8.33 -4.01
CA VAL A 89 -2.01 -9.39 -3.38
C VAL A 89 -1.54 -9.66 -1.95
N LEU A 90 -0.23 -9.78 -1.73
CA LEU A 90 0.35 -10.03 -0.40
C LEU A 90 0.09 -8.86 0.56
N ARG A 91 0.18 -7.61 0.08
CA ARG A 91 -0.12 -6.43 0.89
C ARG A 91 -1.60 -6.36 1.26
N VAL A 92 -2.50 -6.70 0.34
CA VAL A 92 -3.94 -6.78 0.62
C VAL A 92 -4.27 -7.91 1.61
N ALA A 93 -3.60 -9.06 1.51
CA ALA A 93 -3.73 -10.15 2.47
C ALA A 93 -3.30 -9.68 3.88
N ALA A 94 -2.15 -9.01 4.00
CA ALA A 94 -1.69 -8.39 5.23
C ALA A 94 -2.70 -7.40 5.82
N ASN A 95 -3.32 -6.55 4.98
CA ASN A 95 -4.41 -5.67 5.43
C ASN A 95 -5.60 -6.44 6.01
N ASN A 96 -6.03 -7.53 5.36
CA ASN A 96 -7.14 -8.34 5.88
C ASN A 96 -6.78 -9.02 7.21
N THR A 97 -5.54 -9.51 7.34
CA THR A 97 -5.05 -10.14 8.59
C THR A 97 -5.07 -9.14 9.74
N VAL A 98 -4.50 -7.93 9.56
CA VAL A 98 -4.51 -6.90 10.61
C VAL A 98 -5.92 -6.35 10.90
N ASP A 99 -6.79 -6.25 9.89
CA ASP A 99 -8.20 -5.90 10.08
C ASP A 99 -8.90 -6.96 10.96
N GLY A 100 -8.66 -8.25 10.71
CA GLY A 100 -9.21 -9.35 11.50
C GLY A 100 -8.79 -9.28 12.98
N ILE A 101 -7.52 -8.98 13.23
CA ILE A 101 -6.99 -8.79 14.59
C ILE A 101 -7.65 -7.57 15.26
N THR A 102 -7.61 -6.41 14.58
CA THR A 102 -8.01 -5.13 15.18
C THR A 102 -9.51 -4.97 15.34
N ASN A 103 -10.33 -5.64 14.51
CA ASN A 103 -11.79 -5.69 14.65
C ASN A 103 -12.28 -6.83 15.56
N GLY A 104 -11.37 -7.64 16.14
CA GLY A 104 -11.71 -8.72 17.05
C GLY A 104 -12.38 -9.93 16.38
N TRP A 105 -12.18 -10.11 15.08
CA TRP A 105 -12.66 -11.28 14.32
C TRP A 105 -11.71 -12.47 14.39
N SER A 106 -10.44 -12.21 14.70
CA SER A 106 -9.43 -13.25 14.88
C SER A 106 -9.74 -14.13 16.08
N THR A 107 -9.66 -15.46 15.88
CA THR A 107 -9.73 -16.46 16.96
C THR A 107 -8.36 -16.95 17.41
N ASP A 108 -7.29 -16.56 16.71
CA ASP A 108 -5.89 -16.88 17.00
C ASP A 108 -5.01 -15.65 16.70
N VAL A 109 -4.99 -14.71 17.65
CA VAL A 109 -4.33 -13.42 17.48
C VAL A 109 -2.81 -13.57 17.30
N GLU A 110 -2.18 -14.49 18.05
CA GLU A 110 -0.73 -14.71 17.95
C GLU A 110 -0.36 -15.32 16.59
N GLY A 111 -1.14 -16.33 16.14
CA GLY A 111 -0.97 -16.91 14.80
C GLY A 111 -1.19 -15.90 13.68
N ASP A 112 -2.19 -15.02 13.81
CA ASP A 112 -2.46 -13.98 12.81
C ASP A 112 -1.36 -12.90 12.77
N TRP A 113 -0.73 -12.57 13.90
CA TRP A 113 0.46 -11.69 13.89
C TRP A 113 1.64 -12.33 13.16
N ALA A 114 1.90 -13.62 13.40
CA ALA A 114 2.97 -14.34 12.70
C ALA A 114 2.70 -14.43 11.19
N LYS A 115 1.44 -14.67 10.82
CA LYS A 115 0.99 -14.65 9.42
C LYS A 115 1.17 -13.29 8.78
N LEU A 116 0.76 -12.20 9.45
CA LEU A 116 0.95 -10.83 8.97
C LEU A 116 2.43 -10.54 8.69
N GLU A 117 3.32 -10.93 9.61
CA GLU A 117 4.75 -10.75 9.42
C GLU A 117 5.26 -11.48 8.17
N GLN A 118 4.82 -12.72 7.95
CA GLN A 118 5.19 -13.50 6.78
C GLN A 118 4.66 -12.86 5.48
N GLU A 119 3.40 -12.42 5.45
CA GLU A 119 2.78 -11.74 4.30
C GLU A 119 3.56 -10.46 3.92
N LEU A 120 3.97 -9.66 4.92
CA LEU A 120 4.80 -8.47 4.69
C LEU A 120 6.20 -8.82 4.19
N ARG A 121 6.85 -9.84 4.76
CA ARG A 121 8.18 -10.30 4.31
C ARG A 121 8.15 -10.77 2.86
N ASP A 122 7.16 -11.56 2.48
CA ASP A 122 7.03 -12.05 1.11
C ASP A 122 6.66 -10.92 0.14
N CYS A 123 5.83 -9.96 0.55
CA CYS A 123 5.52 -8.77 -0.23
C CYS A 123 6.80 -8.02 -0.64
N TYR A 124 7.66 -7.70 0.34
CA TYR A 124 8.91 -7.00 0.07
C TYR A 124 9.92 -7.87 -0.71
N ARG A 125 9.93 -9.18 -0.50
CA ARG A 125 10.76 -10.10 -1.31
C ARG A 125 10.33 -10.10 -2.78
N SER A 126 9.02 -10.08 -3.06
CA SER A 126 8.49 -9.98 -4.43
C SER A 126 8.91 -8.67 -5.09
N ILE A 127 8.80 -7.53 -4.38
CA ILE A 127 9.27 -6.23 -4.86
C ILE A 127 10.77 -6.25 -5.15
N GLN A 128 11.60 -6.78 -4.24
CA GLN A 128 13.04 -6.89 -4.45
C GLN A 128 13.40 -7.72 -5.68
N ARG A 129 12.68 -8.83 -5.91
CA ARG A 129 12.85 -9.64 -7.12
C ARG A 129 12.50 -8.84 -8.38
N ALA A 130 11.38 -8.12 -8.37
CA ALA A 130 10.95 -7.28 -9.50
C ALA A 130 11.95 -6.15 -9.82
N LEU A 131 12.62 -5.60 -8.80
CA LEU A 131 13.66 -4.57 -8.97
C LEU A 131 14.95 -5.12 -9.58
N HIS A 132 15.29 -6.39 -9.35
CA HIS A 132 16.48 -7.03 -9.92
C HIS A 132 16.27 -7.53 -11.36
N ASP A 133 15.02 -7.74 -11.77
CA ASP A 133 14.66 -8.17 -13.12
C ASP A 133 13.51 -7.29 -13.67
N PRO A 134 13.77 -6.00 -13.94
CA PRO A 134 12.74 -5.08 -14.42
C PRO A 134 12.30 -5.49 -15.83
N ALA A 135 11.03 -5.86 -15.98
CA ALA A 135 10.42 -6.05 -17.29
C ALA A 135 10.43 -4.72 -18.06
N PRO A 136 10.57 -4.72 -19.39
CA PRO A 136 10.55 -3.49 -20.17
C PRO A 136 9.21 -2.76 -19.97
N VAL A 137 9.26 -1.56 -19.41
CA VAL A 137 8.13 -0.63 -19.36
C VAL A 137 7.74 -0.26 -20.79
N SER A 138 6.59 -0.76 -21.25
CA SER A 138 6.06 -0.37 -22.57
C SER A 138 5.63 1.10 -22.51
N PRO A 139 6.10 1.96 -23.43
CA PRO A 139 5.63 3.33 -23.51
C PRO A 139 4.15 3.33 -23.92
N SER A 140 3.34 4.10 -23.20
CA SER A 140 1.97 4.44 -23.60
C SER A 140 1.97 5.42 -24.77
#